data_AF-A0A0S4N8W8-F1
#
_entry.id   AF-A0A0S4N8W8-F1
#
_cell.length_a   1.000
_cell.length_b   1.000
_cell.length_c   1.000
_cell.angle_alpha   90.00
_cell.angle_beta   90.00
_cell.angle_gamma   90.00
#
_symmetry.space_group_name_H-M   'P 1'
#
loop_
_entity.id
_entity.type
_entity.pdbx_description
1 polymer ?
#
loop_
_entity_poly.entity_id
_entity_poly.type
_entity_poly.pdbx_seq_one_letter_code
_entity_poly.pdbx_strand_id
1 'polypeptide(L)'
;MKIKFITLAFLFFIFSSCKKEFSNPFDPESPNYEYPSARLISAPGEDETITSGSVTFSWEGNSDINLFRYKLVGYRGNDSIVYQDWTNWSKAKQVTFDYLDDIRYVFRLQTKYEDRDEVFELSRSFSVDWIKGPTLKFFRLRNDVSSGDEFSVEVWLEDVQSFKSGSFKVGFNRNFLRFVGVQRGRFAQENRLEQVIVPDFGVQKVIDEANTKGEVEITTGVMLSSLLIRLIYLI
;
A
#
# COMPACT_ATOMS: atom_id res chain seq x y z
N MET A 1 33.57 11.20 81.29
CA MET A 1 32.99 10.21 80.35
C MET A 1 31.49 10.46 80.29
N LYS A 2 30.89 11.22 79.37
CA LYS A 2 31.20 11.48 77.94
C LYS A 2 31.41 10.19 77.16
N ILE A 3 30.34 9.41 77.00
CA ILE A 3 29.95 8.64 75.81
C ILE A 3 28.52 8.20 76.08
N LYS A 4 27.59 8.69 75.26
CA LYS A 4 26.27 8.13 74.91
C LYS A 4 25.43 9.11 74.07
N PHE A 5 26.02 10.20 73.57
CA PHE A 5 25.44 11.03 72.51
C PHE A 5 25.74 10.50 71.09
N ILE A 6 26.64 9.52 70.95
CA ILE A 6 27.05 8.96 69.65
C ILE A 6 26.03 7.95 69.11
N THR A 7 25.23 7.31 69.97
CA THR A 7 24.21 6.34 69.55
C THR A 7 22.91 6.97 69.03
N LEU A 8 22.62 8.23 69.36
CA LEU A 8 21.43 8.92 68.85
C LEU A 8 21.67 9.60 67.49
N ALA A 9 22.90 10.00 67.20
CA ALA A 9 23.29 10.53 65.89
C ALA A 9 23.36 9.44 64.80
N PHE A 10 23.66 8.20 65.17
CA PHE A 10 23.70 7.07 64.23
C PHE A 10 22.30 6.55 63.86
N LEU A 11 21.29 6.74 64.73
CA LEU A 11 19.89 6.39 64.44
C LEU A 11 19.20 7.43 63.53
N PHE A 12 19.69 8.67 63.51
CA PHE A 12 19.16 9.73 62.64
C PHE A 12 19.68 9.65 61.19
N PHE A 13 20.80 8.96 60.96
CA PHE A 13 21.35 8.73 59.61
C PHE A 13 20.68 7.57 58.85
N ILE A 14 19.86 6.74 59.51
CA ILE A 14 19.14 5.62 58.86
C ILE A 14 17.80 6.09 58.26
N PHE A 15 17.35 7.31 58.60
CA PHE A 15 16.26 7.99 57.91
C PHE A 15 16.75 8.95 56.82
N SER A 16 17.92 8.67 56.24
CA SER A 16 18.38 9.34 55.02
C SER A 16 17.50 8.93 53.85
N SER A 17 16.32 9.54 53.80
CA SER A 17 15.57 9.91 52.61
C SER A 17 15.67 8.94 51.45
N CYS A 18 14.99 7.80 51.55
CA CYS A 18 14.45 7.18 50.34
C CYS A 18 13.32 8.09 49.85
N LYS A 19 13.68 9.22 49.20
CA LYS A 19 12.72 9.94 48.37
C LYS A 19 12.34 8.95 47.30
N LYS A 20 11.15 8.37 47.40
CA LYS A 20 10.55 7.66 46.28
C LYS A 20 10.28 8.73 45.22
N GLU A 21 11.27 8.98 44.37
CA GLU A 21 11.09 9.86 43.22
C GLU A 21 9.94 9.27 42.42
N PHE A 22 8.89 10.09 42.23
CA PHE A 22 7.81 9.72 41.35
C PHE A 22 8.38 9.74 39.94
N SER A 23 8.80 8.57 39.47
CA SER A 23 9.27 8.40 38.10
C SER A 23 8.05 8.16 37.23
N ASN A 24 7.71 9.16 36.42
CA ASN A 24 6.72 9.02 35.36
C ASN A 24 7.43 8.41 34.14
N PRO A 25 7.09 7.20 33.69
CA PRO A 25 7.73 6.57 32.53
C PRO A 25 7.46 7.32 31.21
N PHE A 26 6.55 8.29 31.20
CA PHE A 26 6.24 9.13 30.04
C PHE A 26 6.77 10.57 30.17
N ASP A 27 7.59 10.85 31.18
CA ASP A 27 8.30 12.11 31.33
C ASP A 27 9.73 11.96 30.79
N PRO A 28 10.11 12.66 29.70
CA PRO A 28 11.45 12.63 29.13
C PRO A 28 12.55 13.06 30.10
N GLU A 29 12.21 13.85 31.13
CA GLU A 29 13.15 14.22 32.18
C GLU A 29 13.31 13.12 33.24
N SER A 30 12.48 12.08 33.19
CA SER A 30 12.55 10.95 34.11
C SER A 30 13.68 10.00 33.74
N PRO A 31 14.48 9.53 34.72
CA PRO A 31 15.52 8.53 34.47
C PRO A 31 14.98 7.18 33.97
N ASN A 32 13.67 6.92 34.08
CA ASN A 32 13.02 5.71 33.55
C ASN A 32 12.06 6.02 32.39
N TYR A 33 12.35 7.06 31.60
CA TYR A 33 11.55 7.37 30.41
C TYR A 33 11.54 6.20 29.41
N GLU A 34 10.34 5.83 28.97
CA GLU A 34 10.11 4.84 27.92
C GLU A 34 9.68 5.53 26.63
N TYR A 35 10.51 5.42 25.58
CA TYR A 35 10.16 5.89 24.25
C TYR A 35 8.90 5.19 23.71
N PRO A 36 8.11 5.87 22.87
CA PRO A 36 6.98 5.24 22.21
C PRO A 36 7.47 4.06 21.38
N SER A 37 6.80 2.92 21.47
CA SER A 37 7.12 1.74 20.67
C SER A 37 5.85 1.02 20.26
N ALA A 38 5.95 0.21 19.21
CA ALA A 38 4.85 -0.60 18.72
C ALA A 38 5.35 -1.96 18.22
N ARG A 39 4.47 -2.95 18.22
CA ARG A 39 4.68 -4.25 17.60
C ARG A 39 3.47 -4.66 16.77
N LEU A 40 3.72 -5.37 15.67
CA LEU A 40 2.66 -6.02 14.90
C LEU A 40 2.23 -7.30 15.63
N ILE A 41 0.92 -7.45 15.85
CA ILE A 41 0.29 -8.62 16.46
C ILE A 41 -0.16 -9.59 15.37
N SER A 42 -0.73 -9.06 14.29
CA SER A 42 -1.09 -9.81 13.09
C SER A 42 -0.65 -9.02 11.87
N ALA A 43 0.10 -9.68 11.01
CA ALA A 43 0.59 -9.20 9.72
C ALA A 43 1.14 -10.43 8.97
N PRO A 44 1.31 -10.35 7.64
CA PRO A 44 2.17 -11.30 6.93
C PRO A 44 3.58 -11.31 7.54
N GLY A 45 4.29 -12.42 7.38
CA GLY A 45 5.72 -12.52 7.63
C GLY A 45 6.51 -11.55 6.73
N GLU A 46 7.75 -11.23 7.13
CA GLU A 46 8.61 -10.43 6.25
C GLU A 46 8.82 -11.18 4.93
N ASP A 47 8.57 -10.49 3.82
CA ASP A 47 8.67 -11.01 2.46
C ASP A 47 7.77 -12.22 2.17
N GLU A 48 6.77 -12.49 3.02
CA GLU A 48 5.76 -13.51 2.76
C GLU A 48 4.96 -13.18 1.51
N THR A 49 4.62 -14.21 0.72
CA THR A 49 3.64 -14.08 -0.37
C THR A 49 2.30 -14.66 0.08
N ILE A 50 1.30 -13.79 0.22
CA ILE A 50 -0.05 -14.19 0.59
C ILE A 50 -0.87 -14.54 -0.66
N THR A 51 -1.77 -15.52 -0.53
CA THR A 51 -2.66 -15.98 -1.60
C THR A 51 -4.09 -15.47 -1.45
N SER A 52 -4.26 -14.39 -0.69
CA SER A 52 -5.52 -13.68 -0.45
C SER A 52 -5.42 -12.25 -0.99
N GLY A 53 -6.48 -11.77 -1.65
CA GLY A 53 -6.62 -10.36 -2.05
C GLY A 53 -6.96 -9.41 -0.91
N SER A 54 -6.92 -9.90 0.33
CA SER A 54 -7.17 -9.15 1.55
C SER A 54 -6.15 -9.51 2.63
N VAL A 55 -5.74 -8.50 3.40
CA VAL A 55 -4.83 -8.65 4.55
C VAL A 55 -5.29 -7.75 5.68
N THR A 56 -5.19 -8.26 6.91
CA THR A 56 -5.43 -7.47 8.13
C THR A 56 -4.12 -7.27 8.88
N PHE A 57 -3.84 -6.02 9.22
CA PHE A 57 -2.78 -5.64 10.13
C PHE A 57 -3.38 -5.29 11.48
N SER A 58 -2.79 -5.78 12.56
CA SER A 58 -3.08 -5.31 13.93
C SER A 58 -1.78 -5.07 14.68
N TRP A 59 -1.82 -4.11 15.61
CA TRP A 59 -0.65 -3.68 16.37
C TRP A 59 -1.02 -3.27 17.78
N GLU A 60 0.00 -3.23 18.62
CA GLU A 60 -0.09 -2.78 20.00
C GLU A 60 1.06 -1.82 20.28
N GLY A 61 0.77 -0.73 21.00
CA GLY A 61 1.77 0.19 21.53
C GLY A 61 2.13 -0.18 22.96
N ASN A 62 3.23 0.36 23.47
CA ASN A 62 3.64 0.14 24.86
C ASN A 62 2.80 0.90 25.90
N SER A 63 1.88 1.78 25.47
CA SER A 63 1.02 2.56 26.35
C SER A 63 -0.34 2.87 25.73
N ASP A 64 -1.34 3.14 26.56
CA ASP A 64 -2.67 3.56 26.11
C ASP A 64 -2.70 4.98 25.55
N ILE A 65 -1.67 5.80 25.82
CA ILE A 65 -1.52 7.14 25.24
C ILE A 65 -0.86 7.11 23.85
N ASN A 66 -0.49 5.95 23.31
CA ASN A 66 0.02 5.86 21.94
C ASN A 66 -1.04 6.32 20.93
N LEU A 67 -0.62 7.11 19.95
CA LEU A 67 -1.34 7.39 18.71
C LEU A 67 -0.59 6.74 17.56
N PHE A 68 -1.34 6.23 16.60
CA PHE A 68 -0.83 5.51 15.44
C PHE A 68 -1.25 6.20 14.15
N ARG A 69 -0.39 6.06 13.14
CA ARG A 69 -0.77 6.26 11.75
C ARG A 69 -0.08 5.23 10.89
N TYR A 70 -0.67 4.91 9.75
CA TYR A 70 -0.13 3.89 8.86
C TYR A 70 -0.20 4.32 7.40
N LYS A 71 0.59 3.64 6.57
CA LYS A 71 0.71 3.85 5.13
C LYS A 71 0.89 2.49 4.44
N LEU A 72 0.30 2.33 3.26
CA LEU A 72 0.50 1.16 2.40
C LEU A 72 0.93 1.61 1.00
N VAL A 73 2.10 1.13 0.58
CA VAL A 73 2.65 1.38 -0.77
C VAL A 73 2.86 0.05 -1.47
N GLY A 74 2.30 -0.10 -2.67
CA GLY A 74 2.57 -1.20 -3.57
C GLY A 74 3.64 -0.84 -4.60
N TYR A 75 4.31 -1.84 -5.15
CA TYR A 75 5.40 -1.69 -6.11
C TYR A 75 5.17 -2.58 -7.31
N ARG A 76 5.11 -1.97 -8.50
CA ARG A 76 5.01 -2.66 -9.79
C ARG A 76 6.23 -2.32 -10.63
N GLY A 77 7.18 -3.25 -10.71
CA GLY A 77 8.50 -2.95 -11.24
C GLY A 77 9.17 -1.84 -10.42
N ASN A 78 9.56 -0.75 -11.08
CA ASN A 78 10.17 0.41 -10.42
C ASN A 78 9.15 1.46 -9.97
N ASP A 79 7.86 1.30 -10.29
CA ASP A 79 6.84 2.29 -9.98
C ASP A 79 6.24 2.02 -8.59
N SER A 80 6.23 3.05 -7.76
CA SER A 80 5.55 3.03 -6.47
C SER A 80 4.11 3.51 -6.61
N ILE A 81 3.20 2.79 -5.96
CA ILE A 81 1.78 3.05 -5.95
C ILE A 81 1.34 3.27 -4.50
N VAL A 82 0.76 4.43 -4.21
CA VAL A 82 0.16 4.68 -2.89
C VAL A 82 -1.25 4.09 -2.89
N TYR A 83 -1.48 3.08 -2.06
CA TYR A 83 -2.83 2.53 -1.78
C TYR A 83 -3.48 3.24 -0.61
N GLN A 84 -2.68 3.58 0.39
CA GLN A 84 -3.07 4.37 1.54
C GLN A 84 -1.90 5.28 1.86
N ASP A 85 -2.09 6.59 1.76
CA ASP A 85 -1.09 7.53 2.29
C ASP A 85 -1.16 7.57 3.82
N TRP A 86 -0.23 8.25 4.48
CA TRP A 86 -0.27 8.40 5.92
C TRP A 86 -1.65 8.84 6.42
N THR A 87 -2.26 8.02 7.26
CA THR A 87 -3.49 8.38 7.94
C THR A 87 -3.25 9.52 8.93
N ASN A 88 -4.34 10.14 9.37
CA ASN A 88 -4.29 10.95 10.59
C ASN A 88 -3.89 10.08 11.78
N TRP A 89 -3.24 10.71 12.77
CA TRP A 89 -2.95 10.08 14.04
C TRP A 89 -4.24 9.69 14.76
N SER A 90 -4.33 8.46 15.24
CA SER A 90 -5.53 7.94 15.91
C SER A 90 -5.20 6.82 16.90
N LYS A 91 -6.21 6.36 17.65
CA LYS A 91 -6.11 5.17 18.51
C LYS A 91 -6.36 3.85 17.77
N ALA A 92 -6.49 3.86 16.45
CA ALA A 92 -6.72 2.64 15.69
C ALA A 92 -5.59 1.63 15.93
N LYS A 93 -5.97 0.38 16.25
CA LYS A 93 -5.05 -0.73 16.51
C LYS A 93 -5.11 -1.81 15.43
N GLN A 94 -5.94 -1.61 14.40
CA GLN A 94 -6.06 -2.52 13.28
C GLN A 94 -6.49 -1.79 12.00
N VAL A 95 -6.17 -2.38 10.85
CA VAL A 95 -6.71 -2.02 9.53
C VAL A 95 -6.78 -3.25 8.65
N THR A 96 -7.80 -3.31 7.79
CA THR A 96 -7.92 -4.31 6.74
C THR A 96 -7.80 -3.63 5.38
N PHE A 97 -6.97 -4.20 4.50
CA PHE A 97 -6.88 -3.80 3.10
C PHE A 97 -7.44 -4.91 2.23
N ASP A 98 -8.47 -4.59 1.44
CA ASP A 98 -9.13 -5.50 0.52
C ASP A 98 -8.85 -5.11 -0.93
N TYR A 99 -9.09 -6.04 -1.85
CA TYR A 99 -8.87 -5.87 -3.30
C TYR A 99 -7.42 -5.51 -3.64
N LEU A 100 -6.47 -6.15 -2.95
CA LEU A 100 -5.05 -6.00 -3.24
C LEU A 100 -4.72 -6.62 -4.60
N ASP A 101 -4.02 -5.87 -5.43
CA ASP A 101 -3.40 -6.34 -6.67
C ASP A 101 -2.23 -7.30 -6.40
N ASP A 102 -1.94 -8.23 -7.32
CA ASP A 102 -0.84 -9.19 -7.22
C ASP A 102 0.53 -8.52 -7.47
N ILE A 103 1.02 -7.80 -6.46
CA ILE A 103 2.29 -7.07 -6.48
C ILE A 103 2.96 -7.14 -5.09
N ARG A 104 4.16 -6.55 -4.98
CA ARG A 104 4.83 -6.36 -3.69
C ARG A 104 4.27 -5.12 -2.97
N TYR A 105 4.13 -5.20 -1.66
CA TYR A 105 3.70 -4.11 -0.78
C TYR A 105 4.70 -3.86 0.35
N VAL A 106 4.69 -2.63 0.84
CA VAL A 106 5.34 -2.21 2.08
C VAL A 106 4.31 -1.48 2.93
N PHE A 107 3.95 -2.09 4.06
CA PHE A 107 3.18 -1.47 5.12
C PHE A 107 4.14 -0.73 6.05
N ARG A 108 3.81 0.50 6.43
CA ARG A 108 4.54 1.29 7.43
C ARG A 108 3.58 1.70 8.54
N LEU A 109 4.05 1.58 9.77
CA LEU A 109 3.35 2.01 10.98
C LEU A 109 4.24 2.99 11.74
N GLN A 110 3.66 4.10 12.14
CA GLN A 110 4.28 5.02 13.09
C GLN A 110 3.46 5.11 14.36
N THR A 111 4.14 5.29 15.49
CA THR A 111 3.54 5.56 16.79
C THR A 111 4.23 6.72 17.48
N LYS A 112 3.45 7.49 18.24
CA LYS A 112 3.93 8.54 19.17
C LYS A 112 3.02 8.60 20.39
N TYR A 113 3.40 9.31 21.44
CA TYR A 113 2.46 9.66 22.52
C TYR A 113 1.64 10.91 22.16
N GLU A 114 0.42 11.04 22.71
CA GLU A 114 -0.51 12.14 22.39
C GLU A 114 0.09 13.54 22.55
N ASP A 115 0.89 13.74 23.58
CA ASP A 115 1.48 15.01 24.01
C ASP A 115 2.97 15.15 23.61
N ARG A 116 3.47 14.23 22.78
CA ARG A 116 4.88 14.18 22.37
C ARG A 116 5.03 14.11 20.85
N ASP A 117 6.23 14.47 20.39
CA ASP A 117 6.59 14.47 18.96
C ASP A 117 7.62 13.39 18.59
N GLU A 118 8.13 12.65 19.57
CA GLU A 118 8.98 11.49 19.32
C GLU A 118 8.17 10.41 18.60
N VAL A 119 8.70 9.93 17.47
CA VAL A 119 8.04 8.94 16.62
C VAL A 119 8.88 7.69 16.54
N PHE A 120 8.26 6.54 16.79
CA PHE A 120 8.79 5.23 16.43
C PHE A 120 8.15 4.75 15.13
N GLU A 121 8.93 4.10 14.27
CA GLU A 121 8.48 3.54 13.00
C GLU A 121 8.86 2.06 12.89
N LEU A 122 7.95 1.26 12.33
CA LEU A 122 8.23 -0.07 11.83
C LEU A 122 7.63 -0.27 10.44
N SER A 123 8.12 -1.27 9.72
CA SER A 123 7.58 -1.66 8.42
C SER A 123 7.44 -3.17 8.28
N ARG A 124 6.59 -3.59 7.33
CA ARG A 124 6.43 -4.98 6.91
C ARG A 124 6.35 -5.04 5.39
N SER A 125 7.24 -5.80 4.77
CA SER A 125 7.13 -6.12 3.34
C SER A 125 6.41 -7.44 3.14
N PHE A 126 5.58 -7.52 2.13
CA PHE A 126 4.90 -8.75 1.71
C PHE A 126 4.55 -8.67 0.22
N SER A 127 4.24 -9.79 -0.41
CA SER A 127 3.73 -9.87 -1.77
C SER A 127 2.35 -10.50 -1.78
N VAL A 128 1.59 -10.21 -2.82
CA VAL A 128 0.27 -10.78 -3.04
C VAL A 128 0.30 -11.56 -4.35
N ASP A 129 -0.25 -12.78 -4.33
CA ASP A 129 -0.36 -13.65 -5.48
C ASP A 129 -1.62 -14.55 -5.32
N TRP A 130 -2.80 -13.93 -5.43
CA TRP A 130 -4.09 -14.57 -5.18
C TRP A 130 -4.88 -14.90 -6.45
N ILE A 131 -4.70 -14.16 -7.55
CA ILE A 131 -5.35 -14.46 -8.83
C ILE A 131 -4.42 -15.36 -9.66
N LYS A 132 -4.79 -16.62 -9.83
CA LYS A 132 -4.02 -17.58 -10.64
C LYS A 132 -4.48 -17.58 -12.09
N GLY A 133 -3.53 -17.59 -13.02
CA GLY A 133 -3.81 -17.71 -14.44
C GLY A 133 -3.94 -19.16 -14.93
N PRO A 134 -4.22 -19.37 -16.23
CA PRO A 134 -4.37 -18.33 -17.25
C PRO A 134 -5.70 -17.59 -17.11
N THR A 135 -5.66 -16.25 -16.98
CA THR A 135 -6.89 -15.45 -16.85
C THR A 135 -6.73 -14.02 -17.35
N LEU A 136 -7.84 -13.29 -17.42
CA LEU A 136 -7.93 -11.86 -17.67
C LEU A 136 -8.39 -11.18 -16.37
N LYS A 137 -7.65 -10.18 -15.90
CA LYS A 137 -7.99 -9.41 -14.70
C LYS A 137 -7.83 -7.91 -14.93
N PHE A 138 -8.39 -7.10 -14.03
CA PHE A 138 -8.11 -5.67 -14.00
C PHE A 138 -6.89 -5.38 -13.14
N PHE A 139 -6.19 -4.30 -13.46
CA PHE A 139 -5.21 -3.65 -12.60
C PHE A 139 -5.42 -2.13 -12.68
N ARG A 140 -5.71 -1.40 -11.61
CA ARG A 140 -5.91 -1.88 -10.25
C ARG A 140 -7.26 -2.55 -10.06
N LEU A 141 -7.35 -3.47 -9.11
CA LEU A 141 -8.60 -4.10 -8.70
C LEU A 141 -9.54 -3.13 -7.97
N ARG A 142 -9.01 -2.08 -7.33
CA ARG A 142 -9.80 -1.01 -6.69
C ARG A 142 -9.19 0.36 -6.95
N ASN A 143 -10.07 1.33 -7.23
CA ASN A 143 -9.74 2.73 -7.33
C ASN A 143 -10.74 3.53 -6.48
N ASP A 144 -10.24 4.26 -5.49
CA ASP A 144 -11.04 5.20 -4.71
C ASP A 144 -10.90 6.59 -5.34
N VAL A 145 -12.01 7.11 -5.88
CA VAL A 145 -12.04 8.34 -6.69
C VAL A 145 -13.16 9.28 -6.23
N SER A 146 -12.99 10.58 -6.43
CA SER A 146 -14.04 11.56 -6.20
C SER A 146 -14.91 11.74 -7.44
N SER A 147 -16.13 12.26 -7.26
CA SER A 147 -17.00 12.56 -8.40
C SER A 147 -16.35 13.62 -9.30
N GLY A 148 -16.26 13.31 -10.60
CA GLY A 148 -15.61 14.17 -11.59
C GLY A 148 -14.16 13.82 -11.88
N ASP A 149 -13.52 12.97 -11.06
CA ASP A 149 -12.16 12.49 -11.33
C ASP A 149 -12.15 11.51 -12.50
N GLU A 150 -11.14 11.61 -13.36
CA GLU A 150 -10.81 10.59 -14.35
C GLU A 150 -9.83 9.59 -13.74
N PHE A 151 -10.06 8.29 -13.98
CA PHE A 151 -9.14 7.24 -13.59
C PHE A 151 -9.03 6.20 -14.70
N SER A 152 -7.94 5.44 -14.66
CA SER A 152 -7.65 4.39 -15.63
C SER A 152 -7.62 3.02 -14.94
N VAL A 153 -8.12 2.02 -15.64
CA VAL A 153 -7.90 0.61 -15.33
C VAL A 153 -7.16 -0.03 -16.51
N GLU A 154 -6.20 -0.88 -16.20
CA GLU A 154 -5.52 -1.74 -17.14
C GLU A 154 -6.22 -3.10 -17.19
N VAL A 155 -6.21 -3.71 -18.36
CA VAL A 155 -6.59 -5.10 -18.54
C VAL A 155 -5.32 -5.92 -18.62
N TRP A 156 -5.18 -6.85 -17.68
CA TRP A 156 -3.98 -7.65 -17.45
C TRP A 156 -4.25 -9.11 -17.76
N LEU A 157 -3.32 -9.72 -18.51
CA LEU A 157 -3.31 -11.15 -18.80
C LEU A 157 -2.41 -11.85 -17.79
N GLU A 158 -2.98 -12.71 -16.96
CA GLU A 158 -2.26 -13.49 -15.96
C GLU A 158 -1.89 -14.87 -16.52
N ASP A 159 -0.62 -15.28 -16.43
CA ASP A 159 -0.07 -16.56 -16.93
C ASP A 159 -0.45 -16.95 -18.37
N VAL A 160 -0.74 -15.99 -19.24
CA VAL A 160 -1.04 -16.26 -20.64
C VAL A 160 0.24 -16.29 -21.47
N GLN A 161 0.66 -17.50 -21.84
CA GLN A 161 1.83 -17.70 -22.69
C GLN A 161 1.54 -17.39 -24.16
N SER A 162 2.52 -16.80 -24.85
CA SER A 162 2.47 -16.58 -26.30
C SER A 162 1.25 -15.79 -26.82
N PHE A 163 0.70 -14.87 -26.02
CA PHE A 163 -0.43 -14.03 -26.43
C PHE A 163 -0.13 -13.30 -27.75
N LYS A 164 -1.08 -13.37 -28.69
CA LYS A 164 -1.02 -12.67 -29.99
C LYS A 164 -2.14 -11.66 -30.14
N SER A 165 -3.37 -12.08 -29.85
CA SER A 165 -4.55 -11.24 -29.94
C SER A 165 -5.70 -11.81 -29.12
N GLY A 166 -6.63 -10.94 -28.75
CA GLY A 166 -7.88 -11.34 -28.10
C GLY A 166 -8.94 -10.24 -28.22
N SER A 167 -10.20 -10.62 -27.99
CA SER A 167 -11.31 -9.69 -27.80
C SER A 167 -11.89 -9.87 -26.41
N PHE A 168 -12.26 -8.78 -25.77
CA PHE A 168 -12.93 -8.78 -24.48
C PHE A 168 -13.88 -7.59 -24.37
N LYS A 169 -14.80 -7.69 -23.41
CA LYS A 169 -15.80 -6.66 -23.12
C LYS A 169 -15.64 -6.16 -21.69
N VAL A 170 -15.73 -4.85 -21.50
CA VAL A 170 -15.71 -4.21 -20.18
C VAL A 170 -17.05 -3.51 -19.97
N GLY A 171 -17.84 -4.01 -19.03
CA GLY A 171 -19.09 -3.38 -18.60
C GLY A 171 -18.86 -2.33 -17.51
N PHE A 172 -19.66 -1.26 -17.51
CA PHE A 172 -19.63 -0.23 -16.48
C PHE A 172 -21.03 0.36 -16.23
N ASN A 173 -21.26 0.85 -15.00
CA ASN A 173 -22.51 1.48 -14.66
C ASN A 173 -22.52 2.96 -15.09
N ARG A 174 -23.31 3.25 -16.13
CA ARG A 174 -23.43 4.59 -16.75
C ARG A 174 -23.97 5.68 -15.83
N ASN A 175 -24.62 5.31 -14.73
CA ASN A 175 -25.09 6.30 -13.75
C ASN A 175 -23.94 6.89 -12.93
N PHE A 176 -22.79 6.22 -12.90
CA PHE A 176 -21.63 6.61 -12.09
C PHE A 176 -20.37 6.85 -12.93
N LEU A 177 -20.23 6.17 -14.06
CA LEU A 177 -19.03 6.18 -14.88
C LEU A 177 -19.33 6.59 -16.32
N ARG A 178 -18.39 7.34 -16.89
CA ARG A 178 -18.33 7.67 -18.31
C ARG A 178 -17.01 7.14 -18.86
N PHE A 179 -17.10 6.34 -19.91
CA PHE A 179 -15.94 5.89 -20.67
C PHE A 179 -15.33 7.05 -21.48
N VAL A 180 -14.03 7.25 -21.33
CA VAL A 180 -13.28 8.35 -21.97
C VAL A 180 -12.51 7.85 -23.20
N GLY A 181 -11.83 6.70 -23.09
CA GLY A 181 -11.08 6.12 -24.20
C GLY A 181 -10.24 4.91 -23.80
N VAL A 182 -9.43 4.43 -24.75
CA VAL A 182 -8.44 3.36 -24.54
C VAL A 182 -7.07 3.86 -24.98
N GLN A 183 -6.04 3.44 -24.26
CA GLN A 183 -4.65 3.70 -24.61
C GLN A 183 -3.88 2.39 -24.76
N ARG A 184 -2.69 2.46 -25.35
CA ARG A 184 -1.78 1.31 -25.44
C ARG A 184 -1.44 0.80 -24.03
N GLY A 185 -1.45 -0.52 -23.86
CA GLY A 185 -1.11 -1.19 -22.61
C GLY A 185 0.38 -1.13 -22.32
N ARG A 186 0.72 -1.10 -21.03
CA ARG A 186 2.10 -1.03 -20.54
C ARG A 186 3.00 -2.10 -21.13
N PHE A 187 2.55 -3.36 -21.19
CA PHE A 187 3.36 -4.47 -21.70
C PHE A 187 3.89 -4.20 -23.12
N ALA A 188 3.05 -3.67 -24.01
CA ALA A 188 3.46 -3.35 -25.37
C ALA A 188 4.48 -2.19 -25.39
N GLN A 189 4.27 -1.18 -24.54
CA GLN A 189 5.17 -0.03 -24.43
C GLN A 189 6.56 -0.44 -23.91
N GLU A 190 6.63 -1.20 -22.82
CA GLU A 190 7.88 -1.63 -22.19
C GLU A 190 8.68 -2.60 -23.09
N ASN A 191 7.99 -3.47 -23.83
CA ASN A 191 8.62 -4.45 -24.72
C ASN A 191 8.82 -3.95 -26.15
N ARG A 192 8.54 -2.67 -26.43
CA ARG A 192 8.66 -2.06 -27.77
C ARG A 192 7.90 -2.86 -28.84
N LEU A 193 6.70 -3.31 -28.48
CA LEU A 193 5.79 -4.00 -29.38
C LEU A 193 4.81 -2.99 -30.00
N GLU A 194 4.43 -3.23 -31.25
CA GLU A 194 3.27 -2.53 -31.81
C GLU A 194 2.01 -3.20 -31.28
N GLN A 195 1.10 -2.39 -30.74
CA GLN A 195 -0.23 -2.83 -30.32
C GLN A 195 -1.27 -2.21 -31.23
N VAL A 196 -2.10 -3.07 -31.82
CA VAL A 196 -3.29 -2.69 -32.58
C VAL A 196 -4.49 -2.83 -31.65
N ILE A 197 -5.31 -1.79 -31.58
CA ILE A 197 -6.53 -1.74 -30.79
C ILE A 197 -7.68 -1.39 -31.74
N VAL A 198 -8.76 -2.15 -31.67
CA VAL A 198 -9.97 -1.99 -32.49
C VAL A 198 -11.19 -2.06 -31.57
N PRO A 199 -12.21 -1.21 -31.78
CA PRO A 199 -12.30 -0.13 -32.78
C PRO A 199 -11.36 1.05 -32.51
N ASP A 200 -11.29 2.00 -33.45
CA ASP A 200 -10.55 3.26 -33.26
C ASP A 200 -11.27 4.14 -32.22
N PHE A 201 -10.72 4.19 -31.01
CA PHE A 201 -11.24 4.99 -29.90
C PHE A 201 -10.94 6.49 -30.02
N GLY A 202 -10.22 6.93 -31.06
CA GLY A 202 -10.14 8.34 -31.44
C GLY A 202 -11.43 8.86 -32.10
N VAL A 203 -12.34 7.96 -32.50
CA VAL A 203 -13.62 8.32 -33.12
C VAL A 203 -14.69 8.53 -32.05
N GLN A 204 -15.21 9.77 -31.93
CA GLN A 204 -16.20 10.13 -30.90
C GLN A 204 -17.45 9.23 -30.90
N LYS A 205 -17.91 8.80 -32.08
CA LYS A 205 -19.06 7.88 -32.20
C LYS A 205 -18.84 6.55 -31.46
N VAL A 206 -17.61 6.03 -31.47
CA VAL A 206 -17.26 4.80 -30.74
C VAL A 206 -17.38 5.01 -29.23
N ILE A 207 -16.89 6.15 -28.74
CA ILE A 207 -17.00 6.54 -27.32
C ILE A 207 -18.46 6.72 -26.91
N ASP A 208 -19.27 7.39 -27.74
CA ASP A 208 -20.68 7.64 -27.46
C ASP A 208 -21.50 6.34 -27.45
N GLU A 209 -21.21 5.41 -28.35
CA GLU A 209 -21.84 4.08 -28.36
C GLU A 209 -21.50 3.28 -27.10
N ALA A 210 -20.25 3.28 -26.66
CA ALA A 210 -19.83 2.62 -25.43
C ALA A 210 -20.56 3.20 -24.21
N ASN A 211 -20.63 4.54 -24.13
CA ASN A 211 -21.36 5.26 -23.07
C ASN A 211 -22.89 5.11 -23.17
N THR A 212 -23.43 4.77 -24.33
CA THR A 212 -24.86 4.47 -24.48
C THR A 212 -25.17 3.04 -24.05
N LYS A 213 -24.27 2.10 -24.30
CA LYS A 213 -24.44 0.68 -23.92
C LYS A 213 -24.06 0.41 -22.47
N GLY A 214 -23.11 1.15 -21.91
CA GLY A 214 -22.48 0.83 -20.62
C GLY A 214 -21.52 -0.35 -20.74
N GLU A 215 -20.97 -0.55 -21.94
CA GLU A 215 -20.05 -1.62 -22.27
C GLU A 215 -19.13 -1.14 -23.39
N VAL A 216 -17.86 -1.51 -23.33
CA VAL A 216 -16.91 -1.34 -24.43
C VAL A 216 -16.35 -2.70 -24.84
N GLU A 217 -16.40 -3.01 -26.14
CA GLU A 217 -15.73 -4.18 -26.72
C GLU A 217 -14.38 -3.74 -27.29
N ILE A 218 -13.33 -4.46 -26.93
CA ILE A 218 -11.95 -4.16 -27.30
C ILE A 218 -11.35 -5.42 -27.90
N THR A 219 -10.95 -5.34 -29.15
CA THR A 219 -10.06 -6.31 -29.77
C THR A 219 -8.66 -5.72 -29.81
N THR A 220 -7.69 -6.47 -29.30
CA THR A 220 -6.28 -6.05 -29.29
C THR A 220 -5.39 -7.16 -29.83
N GLY A 221 -4.33 -6.76 -30.52
CA GLY A 221 -3.24 -7.65 -30.94
C GLY A 221 -1.88 -7.00 -30.74
N VAL A 222 -0.85 -7.81 -30.53
CA VAL A 222 0.55 -7.37 -30.38
C VAL A 222 1.43 -7.97 -31.46
N MET A 223 2.32 -7.16 -32.02
CA MET A 223 3.27 -7.55 -33.06
C MET A 223 4.65 -6.97 -32.75
N LEU A 224 5.71 -7.60 -33.29
CA LEU A 224 7.05 -7.03 -33.20
C LEU A 224 7.08 -5.67 -33.92
N SER A 225 7.66 -4.65 -33.28
CA SER A 225 7.79 -3.35 -33.92
C SER A 225 8.69 -3.43 -35.14
N SER A 226 8.20 -2.92 -36.27
CA SER A 226 8.86 -2.96 -37.58
C SER A 226 10.04 -1.99 -37.71
N LEU A 227 10.41 -1.26 -36.65
CA LEU A 227 11.54 -0.32 -36.65
C LEU A 227 12.93 -0.98 -36.84
N LEU A 228 12.99 -2.30 -36.98
CA LEU A 228 14.21 -3.06 -37.31
C LEU A 228 14.18 -3.81 -38.65
N ILE A 229 13.20 -3.56 -39.51
CA ILE A 229 13.30 -4.01 -40.92
C ILE A 229 14.03 -2.91 -41.69
N ARG A 230 15.37 -2.91 -41.63
CA ARG A 230 16.14 -2.38 -42.76
C ARG A 230 15.79 -3.28 -43.94
N LEU A 231 15.02 -2.76 -44.91
CA LEU A 231 14.92 -3.36 -46.23
C LEU A 231 16.35 -3.55 -46.75
N ILE A 232 16.89 -4.75 -46.63
CA ILE A 232 18.03 -5.17 -47.43
C ILE A 232 17.44 -5.40 -48.82
N TYR A 233 17.48 -4.36 -49.65
CA TYR A 233 17.44 -4.57 -51.10
C TYR A 233 18.76 -5.26 -51.47
N LEU A 234 18.70 -6.56 -51.75
CA LEU A 234 19.72 -7.20 -52.58
C LEU A 234 19.26 -7.01 -54.03
N ILE A 235 20.00 -6.19 -54.78
CA ILE A 235 20.09 -6.27 -56.24
C ILE A 235 21.20 -7.27 -56.55
#